data_AF-A0A2H9RMG5-F1
#
_entry.id   AF-A0A2H9RMG5-F1
#
_cell.length_a   1.000
_cell.length_b   1.000
_cell.length_c   1.000
_cell.angle_alpha   90.00
_cell.angle_beta   90.00
_cell.angle_gamma   90.00
#
_symmetry.space_group_name_H-M   'P 1'
#
loop_
_entity.id
_entity.type
_entity.pdbx_description
1 polymer ?
#
loop_
_entity_poly.entity_id
_entity_poly.type
_entity_poly.pdbx_seq_one_letter_code
_entity_poly.pdbx_strand_id
1 'polypeptide(L)'
;LILILSILNSAYFGLWHIMSTNIFLLVLVFSPQILKKSYNLKFPKEFEILLLIFIVVTLFLGQIKGIFAPILFGIGTGMIGLLILFILYSTNKIKKNYPLIVLFSFNFAIAFGVGLELIKYYIKIILNQSLDGGIYIYTMNNLTYVLLGAAIASGIGFLYLKTHLKFIGEALKKFKSANKEIFKKNESPQELIELIKKGEGEILEFKSGLRINLHTNEFDKKIEHSNLKTLCAFLNSDGGTLIIGVDDKGKILGIEKDNFENSDKMQLHLSNLIKQKIGKENSHLISIKVIKFKGKEIIKIECKKSKKPIFLKDEKEEEFYIRTGPSTSRIQGRELLEYVKRNFEKEN
;
A
#
# COMPACT_ATOMS: atom_id res chain seq x y z
N LEU A 1 10.84 23.43 -19.01
CA LEU A 1 11.31 24.51 -19.91
C LEU A 1 10.30 24.85 -20.99
N ILE A 2 9.91 23.89 -21.86
CA ILE A 2 8.94 24.11 -22.96
C ILE A 2 7.63 24.74 -22.49
N LEU A 3 7.03 24.19 -21.42
CA LEU A 3 5.79 24.73 -20.83
C LEU A 3 5.94 26.18 -20.35
N ILE A 4 7.07 26.52 -19.72
CA ILE A 4 7.32 27.87 -19.19
C ILE A 4 7.47 28.87 -20.34
N LEU A 5 8.24 28.51 -21.37
CA LEU A 5 8.38 29.33 -22.58
C LEU A 5 7.03 29.51 -23.29
N SER A 6 6.22 28.45 -23.37
CA SER A 6 4.89 28.51 -23.97
C SER A 6 3.92 29.39 -23.18
N ILE A 7 3.99 29.39 -21.84
CA ILE A 7 3.21 30.29 -20.97
C ILE A 7 3.58 31.75 -21.25
N LEU A 8 4.87 32.08 -21.24
CA LEU A 8 5.36 33.44 -21.48
C LEU A 8 4.98 33.95 -22.87
N ASN A 9 5.15 33.10 -23.90
CA ASN A 9 4.79 33.42 -25.27
C ASN A 9 3.27 33.63 -25.42
N SER A 10 2.47 32.77 -24.79
CA SER A 10 1.01 32.89 -24.83
C SER A 10 0.49 34.13 -24.10
N ALA A 11 1.16 34.52 -23.01
CA ALA A 11 0.85 35.76 -22.30
C ALA A 11 1.15 37.00 -23.17
N TYR A 12 2.30 37.00 -23.87
CA TYR A 12 2.71 38.09 -24.75
C TYR A 12 1.74 38.31 -25.93
N PHE A 13 1.26 37.23 -26.54
CA PHE A 13 0.32 37.29 -27.68
C PHE A 13 -1.16 37.33 -27.29
N GLY A 14 -1.49 37.40 -25.99
CA GLY A 14 -2.89 37.40 -25.53
C GLY A 14 -3.64 36.08 -25.79
N LEU A 15 -2.91 34.97 -25.98
CA LEU A 15 -3.46 33.63 -26.23
C LEU A 15 -3.80 32.93 -24.90
N TRP A 16 -4.75 33.50 -24.17
CA TRP A 16 -5.08 33.10 -22.79
C TRP A 16 -5.53 31.64 -22.64
N HIS A 17 -6.15 31.08 -23.68
CA HIS A 17 -6.53 29.67 -23.72
C HIS A 17 -5.31 28.75 -23.70
N ILE A 18 -4.23 29.11 -24.40
CA ILE A 18 -2.97 28.36 -24.43
C ILE A 18 -2.22 28.57 -23.12
N MET A 19 -2.19 29.81 -22.63
CA MET A 19 -1.52 30.16 -21.36
C MET A 19 -2.10 29.37 -20.17
N SER A 20 -3.42 29.42 -19.98
CA SER A 20 -4.10 28.70 -18.88
C SER A 20 -3.92 27.19 -18.97
N THR A 21 -4.02 26.61 -20.17
CA THR A 21 -3.77 25.18 -20.41
C THR A 21 -2.34 24.78 -20.03
N ASN A 22 -1.34 25.60 -20.38
CA ASN A 22 0.06 25.29 -20.08
C ASN A 22 0.42 25.47 -18.60
N ILE A 23 -0.14 26.47 -17.91
CA ILE A 23 0.00 26.62 -16.46
C ILE A 23 -0.52 25.37 -15.76
N PHE A 24 -1.69 24.88 -16.18
CA PHE A 24 -2.26 23.65 -15.64
C PHE A 24 -1.35 22.44 -15.88
N LEU A 25 -0.89 22.24 -17.12
CA LEU A 25 0.00 21.12 -17.45
C LEU A 25 1.29 21.17 -16.63
N LEU A 26 1.82 22.36 -16.35
CA LEU A 26 2.99 22.53 -15.49
C LEU A 26 2.70 22.00 -14.07
N VAL A 27 1.59 22.41 -13.45
CA VAL A 27 1.19 21.90 -12.12
C VAL A 27 1.03 20.38 -12.14
N LEU A 28 0.41 19.85 -13.20
CA LEU A 28 0.14 18.42 -13.34
C LEU A 28 1.41 17.58 -13.49
N VAL A 29 2.40 18.05 -14.27
CA VAL A 29 3.74 17.43 -14.40
C VAL A 29 4.42 17.27 -13.04
N PHE A 30 4.32 18.29 -12.18
CA PHE A 30 4.98 18.28 -10.87
C PHE A 30 4.17 17.57 -9.78
N SER A 31 2.88 17.29 -10.01
CA SER A 31 2.02 16.65 -9.02
C SER A 31 2.56 15.32 -8.47
N PRO A 32 3.16 14.40 -9.27
CA PRO A 32 3.71 13.16 -8.72
C PRO A 32 4.94 13.42 -7.86
N GLN A 33 5.78 14.39 -8.24
CA GLN A 33 6.98 14.75 -7.48
C GLN A 33 6.64 15.41 -6.14
N ILE A 34 5.64 16.30 -6.13
CA ILE A 34 5.11 16.93 -4.92
C ILE A 34 4.55 15.85 -4.00
N LEU A 35 3.70 14.96 -4.51
CA LEU A 35 3.14 13.86 -3.71
C LEU A 35 4.21 12.88 -3.20
N LYS A 36 5.23 12.58 -4.01
CA LYS A 36 6.37 11.75 -3.61
C LYS A 36 7.15 12.39 -2.47
N LYS A 37 7.34 13.71 -2.49
CA LYS A 37 8.04 14.45 -1.42
C LYS A 37 7.18 14.59 -0.16
N SER A 38 5.90 14.92 -0.29
CA SER A 38 5.00 15.17 0.85
C SER A 38 4.55 13.89 1.56
N TYR A 39 4.42 12.77 0.85
CA TYR A 39 3.90 11.51 1.40
C TYR A 39 4.86 10.31 1.29
N ASN A 40 6.10 10.52 0.81
CA ASN A 40 7.11 9.48 0.59
C ASN A 40 6.62 8.29 -0.28
N LEU A 41 5.71 8.56 -1.21
CA LEU A 41 5.10 7.56 -2.08
C LEU A 41 5.96 7.31 -3.32
N LYS A 42 6.29 6.05 -3.60
CA LYS A 42 6.91 5.63 -4.87
C LYS A 42 5.84 5.25 -5.87
N PHE A 43 5.61 6.10 -6.86
CA PHE A 43 4.70 5.84 -7.98
C PHE A 43 5.23 4.72 -8.90
N PRO A 44 4.36 3.87 -9.46
CA PRO A 44 4.73 2.96 -10.55
C PRO A 44 5.24 3.75 -11.76
N LYS A 45 6.26 3.24 -12.46
CA LYS A 45 6.86 3.95 -13.62
C LYS A 45 5.85 4.12 -14.77
N GLU A 46 4.95 3.17 -14.91
CA GLU A 46 3.88 3.16 -15.90
C GLU A 46 2.96 4.38 -15.75
N PHE A 47 2.76 4.85 -14.51
CA PHE A 47 1.97 6.03 -14.22
C PHE A 47 2.66 7.33 -14.66
N GLU A 48 3.96 7.46 -14.37
CA GLU A 48 4.74 8.63 -14.80
C GLU A 48 4.77 8.72 -16.34
N ILE A 49 4.88 7.58 -17.03
CA ILE A 49 4.84 7.49 -18.50
C ILE A 49 3.46 7.89 -19.03
N LEU A 50 2.37 7.38 -18.45
CA LEU A 50 1.02 7.72 -18.89
C LEU A 50 0.70 9.20 -18.71
N LEU A 51 1.11 9.78 -17.58
CA LEU A 51 0.96 11.20 -17.28
C LEU A 51 1.77 12.05 -18.27
N LEU A 52 3.00 11.64 -18.59
CA LEU A 52 3.85 12.28 -19.61
C LEU A 52 3.21 12.23 -21.00
N ILE A 53 2.72 11.07 -21.43
CA ILE A 53 2.00 10.90 -22.71
C ILE A 53 0.79 11.83 -22.75
N PHE A 54 0.01 11.90 -21.68
CA PHE A 54 -1.14 12.81 -21.59
C PHE A 54 -0.73 14.29 -21.74
N ILE A 55 0.33 14.73 -21.06
CA ILE A 55 0.83 16.11 -21.16
C ILE A 55 1.26 16.42 -22.60
N VAL A 56 2.01 15.51 -23.23
CA VAL A 56 2.45 15.66 -24.61
C VAL A 56 1.25 15.74 -25.55
N VAL A 57 0.31 14.80 -25.46
CA VAL A 57 -0.91 14.77 -26.26
C VAL A 57 -1.72 16.07 -26.08
N THR A 58 -1.87 16.56 -24.85
CA THR A 58 -2.60 17.81 -24.57
C THR A 58 -1.88 19.05 -25.11
N LEU A 59 -0.55 19.09 -25.07
CA LEU A 59 0.24 20.18 -25.64
C LEU A 59 0.07 20.27 -27.16
N PHE A 60 0.13 19.13 -27.84
CA PHE A 60 0.01 19.07 -29.29
C PHE A 60 -1.43 19.28 -29.77
N LEU A 61 -2.43 18.80 -29.01
CA LEU A 61 -3.84 18.97 -29.36
C LEU A 61 -4.44 20.30 -28.92
N GLY A 62 -3.85 21.00 -27.96
CA GLY A 62 -4.27 22.34 -27.55
C GLY A 62 -4.18 23.38 -28.68
N GLN A 63 -3.42 23.08 -29.74
CA GLN A 63 -3.35 23.89 -30.96
C GLN A 63 -4.47 23.58 -31.96
N ILE A 64 -5.17 22.46 -31.80
CA ILE A 64 -6.25 22.02 -32.69
C ILE A 64 -7.57 22.54 -32.14
N LYS A 65 -8.17 23.52 -32.83
CA LYS A 65 -9.56 23.92 -32.56
C LYS A 65 -10.49 22.71 -32.77
N GLY A 66 -11.33 22.40 -31.79
CA GLY A 66 -12.36 21.38 -31.94
C GLY A 66 -12.65 20.56 -30.69
N ILE A 67 -13.38 19.47 -30.89
CA ILE A 67 -13.97 18.63 -29.84
C ILE A 67 -12.95 17.71 -29.15
N PHE A 68 -11.80 17.46 -29.78
CA PHE A 68 -10.84 16.44 -29.33
C PHE A 68 -10.08 16.83 -28.06
N ALA A 69 -9.60 18.08 -27.97
CA ALA A 69 -8.80 18.52 -26.84
C ALA A 69 -9.60 18.47 -25.51
N PRO A 70 -10.86 18.95 -25.43
CA PRO A 70 -11.64 18.86 -24.21
C PRO A 70 -12.04 17.41 -23.84
N ILE A 71 -12.30 16.53 -24.82
CA ILE A 71 -12.57 15.11 -24.54
C ILE A 71 -11.33 14.45 -23.92
N LEU A 72 -10.16 14.63 -24.52
CA LEU A 72 -8.92 14.05 -24.00
C LEU A 72 -8.56 14.63 -22.63
N PHE A 73 -8.85 15.91 -22.41
CA PHE A 73 -8.74 16.53 -21.09
C PHE A 73 -9.63 15.84 -20.04
N GLY A 74 -10.90 15.57 -20.38
CA GLY A 74 -11.83 14.83 -19.52
C GLY A 74 -11.34 13.41 -19.22
N ILE A 75 -10.77 12.73 -20.23
CA ILE A 75 -10.18 11.39 -20.05
C ILE A 75 -9.00 11.47 -19.06
N GLY A 76 -8.06 12.39 -19.28
CA GLY A 76 -6.87 12.51 -18.44
C GLY A 76 -7.18 12.85 -16.99
N THR A 77 -8.04 13.84 -16.76
CA THR A 77 -8.47 14.22 -15.40
C THR A 77 -9.28 13.12 -14.73
N GLY A 78 -10.13 12.39 -15.47
CA GLY A 78 -10.84 11.21 -14.99
C GLY A 78 -9.89 10.09 -14.56
N MET A 79 -8.86 9.80 -15.36
CA MET A 79 -7.82 8.83 -15.01
C MET A 79 -7.04 9.25 -13.77
N ILE A 80 -6.70 10.53 -13.61
CA ILE A 80 -6.07 11.05 -12.39
C ILE A 80 -6.98 10.86 -11.18
N GLY A 81 -8.28 11.14 -11.30
CA GLY A 81 -9.26 10.89 -10.25
C GLY A 81 -9.32 9.41 -9.84
N LEU A 82 -9.29 8.47 -10.81
CA LEU A 82 -9.19 7.04 -10.53
C LEU A 82 -7.91 6.70 -9.78
N LEU A 83 -6.78 7.31 -10.16
CA LEU A 83 -5.47 7.04 -9.59
C LEU A 83 -5.34 7.55 -8.15
N ILE A 84 -5.78 8.77 -7.87
CA ILE A 84 -5.84 9.33 -6.50
C ILE A 84 -6.65 8.38 -5.61
N LEU A 85 -7.82 7.97 -6.07
CA LEU A 85 -8.68 7.12 -5.26
C LEU A 85 -8.13 5.70 -5.13
N PHE A 86 -7.49 5.17 -6.17
CA PHE A 86 -6.77 3.90 -6.10
C PHE A 86 -5.66 3.93 -5.04
N ILE A 87 -4.92 5.04 -4.92
CA ILE A 87 -3.92 5.26 -3.87
C ILE A 87 -4.60 5.34 -2.49
N LEU A 88 -5.72 6.06 -2.36
CA LEU A 88 -6.49 6.13 -1.11
C LEU A 88 -7.03 4.76 -0.67
N TYR A 89 -7.47 3.94 -1.62
CA TYR A 89 -7.88 2.56 -1.38
C TYR A 89 -6.70 1.67 -1.02
N SER A 90 -5.56 1.84 -1.68
CA SER A 90 -4.33 1.12 -1.34
C SER A 90 -3.90 1.43 0.11
N THR A 91 -4.16 2.64 0.61
CA THR A 91 -3.82 3.07 1.98
C THR A 91 -4.85 2.67 3.05
N ASN A 92 -5.79 1.79 2.71
CA ASN A 92 -6.77 1.17 3.63
C ASN A 92 -7.69 2.15 4.39
N LYS A 93 -7.87 3.40 3.90
CA LYS A 93 -8.80 4.35 4.54
C LYS A 93 -10.28 4.08 4.24
N ILE A 94 -10.60 3.35 3.17
CA ILE A 94 -12.00 3.16 2.69
C ILE A 94 -12.19 1.70 2.20
N LYS A 95 -13.36 1.09 2.45
CA LYS A 95 -13.73 -0.25 1.94
C LYS A 95 -13.93 -0.22 0.41
N LYS A 96 -13.28 -1.13 -0.32
CA LYS A 96 -13.32 -1.22 -1.80
C LYS A 96 -14.77 -1.27 -2.30
N ASN A 97 -15.20 -0.20 -2.97
CA ASN A 97 -16.49 -0.11 -3.65
C ASN A 97 -16.25 0.45 -5.06
N TYR A 98 -16.27 -0.42 -6.07
CA TYR A 98 -15.93 -0.04 -7.45
C TYR A 98 -16.87 1.01 -8.06
N PRO A 99 -18.21 0.92 -7.89
CA PRO A 99 -19.11 2.00 -8.25
C PRO A 99 -18.72 3.35 -7.65
N LEU A 100 -18.33 3.38 -6.36
CA LEU A 100 -17.90 4.61 -5.71
C LEU A 100 -16.60 5.15 -6.33
N ILE A 101 -15.71 4.26 -6.77
CA ILE A 101 -14.44 4.65 -7.42
C ILE A 101 -14.68 5.37 -8.74
N VAL A 102 -15.52 4.76 -9.55
CA VAL A 102 -15.89 5.27 -10.87
C VAL A 102 -16.63 6.59 -10.73
N LEU A 103 -17.59 6.66 -9.80
CA LEU A 103 -18.35 7.86 -9.52
C LEU A 103 -17.47 9.01 -9.02
N PHE A 104 -16.52 8.73 -8.13
CA PHE A 104 -15.58 9.75 -7.66
C PHE A 104 -14.70 10.27 -8.80
N SER A 105 -14.12 9.38 -9.61
CA SER A 105 -13.30 9.78 -10.77
C SER A 105 -14.06 10.69 -11.72
N PHE A 106 -15.30 10.32 -12.05
CA PHE A 106 -16.17 11.09 -12.92
C PHE A 106 -16.42 12.50 -12.36
N ASN A 107 -16.83 12.58 -11.09
CA ASN A 107 -17.10 13.85 -10.42
C ASN A 107 -15.83 14.70 -10.26
N PHE A 108 -14.69 14.07 -9.99
CA PHE A 108 -13.40 14.75 -9.88
C PHE A 108 -13.03 15.45 -11.20
N ALA A 109 -13.17 14.76 -12.34
CA ALA A 109 -12.90 15.32 -13.66
C ALA A 109 -13.82 16.51 -13.98
N ILE A 110 -15.11 16.41 -13.68
CA ILE A 110 -16.09 17.48 -13.90
C ILE A 110 -15.79 18.68 -13.02
N ALA A 111 -15.62 18.48 -11.71
CA ALA A 111 -15.32 19.55 -10.77
C ALA A 111 -14.05 20.30 -11.18
N PHE A 112 -13.04 19.55 -11.63
CA PHE A 112 -11.81 20.12 -12.13
C PHE A 112 -12.00 20.93 -13.43
N GLY A 113 -12.74 20.39 -14.39
CA GLY A 113 -13.08 21.09 -15.64
C GLY A 113 -13.84 22.39 -15.40
N VAL A 114 -14.83 22.38 -14.52
CA VAL A 114 -15.59 23.57 -14.10
C VAL A 114 -14.67 24.59 -13.43
N GLY A 115 -13.80 24.14 -12.51
CA GLY A 115 -12.84 25.02 -11.85
C GLY A 115 -11.92 25.76 -12.83
N LEU A 116 -11.44 25.09 -13.88
CA LEU A 116 -10.62 25.74 -14.91
C LEU A 116 -11.41 26.77 -15.73
N GLU A 117 -12.64 26.47 -16.11
CA GLU A 117 -13.48 27.42 -16.86
C GLU A 117 -13.82 28.65 -16.00
N LEU A 118 -14.04 28.46 -14.69
CA LEU A 118 -14.18 29.58 -13.75
C LEU A 118 -12.91 30.43 -13.66
N ILE A 119 -11.73 29.81 -13.57
CA ILE A 119 -10.45 30.54 -13.58
C ILE A 119 -10.30 31.35 -14.87
N LYS A 120 -10.59 30.76 -16.03
CA LYS A 120 -10.54 31.48 -17.33
C LYS A 120 -11.51 32.66 -17.33
N TYR A 121 -12.71 32.49 -16.79
CA TYR A 121 -13.71 33.55 -16.68
C TYR A 121 -13.19 34.71 -15.81
N TYR A 122 -12.69 34.44 -14.59
CA TYR A 122 -12.18 35.48 -13.71
C TYR A 122 -10.93 36.18 -14.25
N ILE A 123 -10.03 35.47 -14.94
CA ILE A 123 -8.88 36.08 -15.62
C ILE A 123 -9.35 37.11 -16.65
N LYS A 124 -10.38 36.79 -17.45
CA LYS A 124 -10.92 37.74 -18.44
C LYS A 124 -11.48 39.00 -17.79
N ILE A 125 -12.16 38.86 -16.64
CA ILE A 125 -12.64 40.00 -15.86
C ILE A 125 -11.48 40.87 -15.37
N ILE A 126 -10.46 40.25 -14.76
CA ILE A 126 -9.28 40.97 -14.22
C ILE A 126 -8.55 41.74 -15.32
N LEU A 127 -8.54 41.20 -16.54
CA LEU A 127 -7.91 41.81 -17.71
C LEU A 127 -8.80 42.80 -18.46
N ASN A 128 -9.96 43.17 -17.91
CA ASN A 128 -10.94 44.08 -18.53
C ASN A 128 -11.33 43.70 -19.97
N GLN A 129 -11.42 42.39 -20.27
CA GLN A 129 -11.85 41.93 -21.58
C GLN A 129 -13.39 41.84 -21.67
N SER A 130 -13.95 42.11 -22.85
CA SER A 130 -15.39 41.99 -23.08
C SER A 130 -15.85 40.53 -23.03
N LEU A 131 -16.95 40.30 -22.30
CA LEU A 131 -17.61 39.00 -22.21
C LEU A 131 -18.69 38.90 -23.29
N ASP A 132 -18.33 38.38 -24.46
CA ASP A 132 -19.29 38.09 -25.52
C ASP A 132 -20.02 36.75 -25.30
N GLY A 133 -21.25 36.63 -25.81
CA GLY A 133 -22.08 35.43 -25.72
C GLY A 133 -21.44 34.19 -26.36
N GLY A 134 -20.58 34.37 -27.37
CA GLY A 134 -19.80 33.28 -27.96
C GLY A 134 -18.87 32.57 -26.95
N ILE A 135 -18.41 33.28 -25.91
CA ILE A 135 -17.58 32.70 -24.85
C ILE A 135 -18.39 31.73 -24.00
N TYR A 136 -19.65 32.06 -23.68
CA TYR A 136 -20.52 31.19 -22.91
C TYR A 136 -20.80 29.88 -23.64
N ILE A 137 -21.14 29.97 -24.94
CA ILE A 137 -21.38 28.80 -25.80
C ILE A 137 -20.12 27.94 -25.87
N TYR A 138 -18.95 28.55 -26.03
CA TYR A 138 -17.67 27.85 -26.04
C TYR A 138 -17.39 27.11 -24.72
N THR A 139 -17.61 27.77 -23.59
CA THR A 139 -17.43 27.16 -22.26
C THR A 139 -18.39 25.99 -22.04
N MET A 140 -19.67 26.12 -22.41
CA MET A 140 -20.65 25.03 -22.27
C MET A 140 -20.31 23.83 -23.17
N ASN A 141 -19.87 24.08 -24.40
CA ASN A 141 -19.39 23.03 -25.30
C ASN A 141 -18.17 22.32 -24.72
N ASN A 142 -17.18 23.07 -24.22
CA ASN A 142 -16.00 22.51 -23.58
C ASN A 142 -16.36 21.60 -22.40
N LEU A 143 -17.23 22.05 -21.49
CA LEU A 143 -17.64 21.25 -20.34
C LEU A 143 -18.39 19.98 -20.76
N THR A 144 -19.21 20.05 -21.81
CA THR A 144 -19.89 18.88 -22.38
C THR A 144 -18.91 17.84 -22.89
N TYR A 145 -17.87 18.27 -23.61
CA TYR A 145 -16.82 17.38 -24.09
C TYR A 145 -15.94 16.83 -22.97
N VAL A 146 -15.65 17.62 -21.93
CA VAL A 146 -14.97 17.13 -20.71
C VAL A 146 -15.80 16.05 -20.02
N LEU A 147 -17.12 16.23 -19.94
CA LEU A 147 -18.03 15.23 -19.37
C LEU A 147 -18.01 13.93 -20.17
N LEU A 148 -18.03 13.99 -21.50
CA LEU A 148 -17.90 12.81 -22.36
C LEU A 148 -16.56 12.10 -22.13
N GLY A 149 -15.46 12.85 -22.07
CA GLY A 149 -14.13 12.30 -21.76
C GLY A 149 -14.07 11.64 -20.39
N ALA A 150 -14.65 12.28 -19.37
CA ALA A 150 -14.74 11.73 -18.03
C ALA A 150 -15.54 10.42 -18.01
N ALA A 151 -16.68 10.36 -18.70
CA ALA A 151 -17.49 9.15 -18.82
C ALA A 151 -16.71 8.00 -19.46
N ILE A 152 -15.95 8.27 -20.53
CA ILE A 152 -15.07 7.28 -21.17
C ILE A 152 -14.00 6.78 -20.19
N ALA A 153 -13.29 7.67 -19.51
CA ALA A 153 -12.27 7.28 -18.53
C ALA A 153 -12.86 6.47 -17.36
N SER A 154 -14.02 6.87 -16.85
CA SER A 154 -14.74 6.16 -15.79
C SER A 154 -15.20 4.76 -16.26
N GLY A 155 -15.70 4.62 -17.48
CA GLY A 155 -16.08 3.33 -18.07
C GLY A 155 -14.88 2.40 -18.29
N ILE A 156 -13.79 2.91 -18.88
CA ILE A 156 -12.53 2.17 -19.03
C ILE A 156 -11.97 1.77 -17.66
N GLY A 157 -12.00 2.69 -16.68
CA GLY A 157 -11.59 2.44 -15.31
C GLY A 157 -12.41 1.34 -14.64
N PHE A 158 -13.73 1.35 -14.82
CA PHE A 158 -14.62 0.30 -14.31
C PHE A 158 -14.29 -1.07 -14.92
N LEU A 159 -14.14 -1.13 -16.25
CA LEU A 159 -13.79 -2.36 -16.96
C LEU A 159 -12.40 -2.85 -16.52
N TYR A 160 -11.42 -1.97 -16.40
CA TYR A 160 -10.09 -2.31 -15.92
C TYR A 160 -10.13 -2.90 -14.50
N LEU A 161 -10.85 -2.25 -13.58
CA LEU A 161 -11.02 -2.71 -12.20
C LEU A 161 -11.81 -4.03 -12.08
N LYS A 162 -12.77 -4.26 -12.98
CA LYS A 162 -13.60 -5.47 -13.00
C LYS A 162 -12.90 -6.67 -13.65
N THR A 163 -12.04 -6.45 -14.64
CA THR A 163 -11.51 -7.52 -15.52
C THR A 163 -10.05 -7.92 -15.20
N HIS A 164 -9.20 -7.01 -14.67
CA HIS A 164 -7.77 -7.27 -14.42
C HIS A 164 -7.42 -7.61 -12.96
N LEU A 165 -8.07 -8.63 -12.38
CA LEU A 165 -7.80 -9.12 -11.02
C LEU A 165 -6.34 -9.58 -10.78
N LYS A 166 -5.62 -10.05 -11.80
CA LYS A 166 -4.23 -10.55 -11.66
C LYS A 166 -3.16 -9.44 -11.78
N PHE A 167 -3.15 -8.66 -12.85
CA PHE A 167 -2.11 -7.64 -13.08
C PHE A 167 -2.22 -6.46 -12.11
N ILE A 168 -3.44 -6.00 -11.79
CA ILE A 168 -3.65 -4.96 -10.76
C ILE A 168 -3.27 -5.51 -9.39
N GLY A 169 -3.56 -6.77 -9.09
CA GLY A 169 -3.12 -7.45 -7.89
C GLY A 169 -1.59 -7.52 -7.77
N GLU A 170 -0.89 -7.77 -8.88
CA GLU A 170 0.58 -7.78 -8.94
C GLU A 170 1.18 -6.38 -8.88
N ALA A 171 0.60 -5.40 -9.57
CA ALA A 171 1.01 -3.99 -9.48
C ALA A 171 0.76 -3.44 -8.07
N LEU A 172 -0.36 -3.80 -7.43
CA LEU A 172 -0.63 -3.52 -6.01
C LEU A 172 0.39 -4.21 -5.11
N LYS A 173 0.70 -5.48 -5.33
CA LYS A 173 1.71 -6.20 -4.56
C LYS A 173 3.09 -5.54 -4.72
N LYS A 174 3.47 -5.16 -5.94
CA LYS A 174 4.71 -4.44 -6.24
C LYS A 174 4.72 -3.06 -5.59
N PHE A 175 3.66 -2.27 -5.73
CA PHE A 175 3.51 -0.93 -5.12
C PHE A 175 3.53 -1.00 -3.59
N LYS A 176 2.79 -1.95 -3.01
CA LYS A 176 2.79 -2.21 -1.57
C LYS A 176 4.15 -2.69 -1.08
N SER A 177 4.83 -3.56 -1.82
CA SER A 177 6.18 -4.03 -1.50
C SER A 177 7.23 -2.91 -1.60
N ALA A 178 7.07 -2.01 -2.57
CA ALA A 178 7.97 -0.87 -2.79
C ALA A 178 7.79 0.23 -1.73
N ASN A 179 6.62 0.28 -1.10
CA ASN A 179 6.22 1.28 -0.11
C ASN A 179 5.85 0.63 1.25
N LYS A 180 6.56 -0.46 1.63
CA LYS A 180 6.30 -1.25 2.84
C LYS A 180 6.18 -0.42 4.13
N GLU A 181 6.93 0.68 4.25
CA GLU A 181 6.92 1.56 5.43
C GLU A 181 5.59 2.30 5.61
N ILE A 182 4.92 2.69 4.51
CA ILE A 182 3.61 3.38 4.54
C ILE A 182 2.49 2.38 4.78
N PHE A 183 2.58 1.20 4.16
CA PHE A 183 1.57 0.15 4.26
C PHE A 183 1.72 -0.74 5.49
N LYS A 184 2.85 -0.66 6.22
CA LYS A 184 3.05 -1.34 7.51
C LYS A 184 2.01 -0.90 8.55
N LYS A 185 1.46 0.31 8.41
CA LYS A 185 0.63 0.94 9.45
C LYS A 185 -0.83 0.44 9.47
N ASN A 186 -1.34 -0.20 8.43
CA ASN A 186 -2.69 -0.76 8.38
C ASN A 186 -2.72 -2.05 7.55
N GLU A 187 -2.36 -3.20 8.13
CA GLU A 187 -2.68 -4.49 7.50
C GLU A 187 -4.19 -4.75 7.64
N SER A 188 -4.85 -4.96 6.50
CA SER A 188 -6.29 -5.22 6.47
C SER A 188 -6.58 -6.61 7.03
N PRO A 189 -7.67 -6.79 7.79
CA PRO A 189 -8.12 -8.12 8.23
C PRO A 189 -8.32 -9.11 7.06
N GLN A 190 -8.51 -8.63 5.84
CA GLN A 190 -8.63 -9.47 4.64
C GLN A 190 -7.32 -10.20 4.32
N GLU A 191 -6.17 -9.55 4.51
CA GLU A 191 -4.86 -10.15 4.23
C GLU A 191 -4.54 -11.26 5.21
N LEU A 192 -4.94 -11.06 6.48
CA LEU A 192 -4.85 -12.10 7.49
C LEU A 192 -5.67 -13.33 7.11
N ILE A 193 -6.91 -13.15 6.63
CA ILE A 193 -7.76 -14.25 6.17
C ILE A 193 -7.14 -14.96 4.97
N GLU A 194 -6.59 -14.22 4.00
CA GLU A 194 -5.89 -14.82 2.86
C GLU A 194 -4.66 -15.61 3.31
N LEU A 195 -3.95 -15.15 4.34
CA LEU A 195 -2.81 -15.86 4.92
C LEU A 195 -3.27 -17.15 5.61
N ILE A 196 -4.31 -17.07 6.45
CA ILE A 196 -4.88 -18.22 7.16
C ILE A 196 -5.38 -19.28 6.16
N LYS A 197 -6.01 -18.86 5.07
CA LYS A 197 -6.49 -19.77 4.01
C LYS A 197 -5.40 -20.54 3.29
N LYS A 198 -4.15 -20.05 3.29
CA LYS A 198 -3.02 -20.80 2.72
C LYS A 198 -2.66 -22.04 3.54
N GLY A 199 -3.08 -22.08 4.81
CA GLY A 199 -2.71 -23.14 5.74
C GLY A 199 -1.29 -22.98 6.27
N GLU A 200 -0.95 -23.80 7.26
CA GLU A 200 0.40 -23.87 7.80
C GLU A 200 1.39 -24.42 6.76
N GLY A 201 2.66 -24.06 6.92
CA GLY A 201 3.73 -24.51 6.05
C GLY A 201 5.09 -24.14 6.58
N GLU A 202 6.10 -24.20 5.71
CA GLU A 202 7.48 -23.97 6.12
C GLU A 202 7.74 -22.58 6.68
N ILE A 203 7.05 -21.56 6.13
CA ILE A 203 7.21 -20.14 6.49
C ILE A 203 6.00 -19.55 7.22
N LEU A 204 5.01 -20.36 7.57
CA LEU A 204 3.77 -19.91 8.20
C LEU A 204 3.31 -20.92 9.26
N GLU A 205 3.17 -20.46 10.50
CA GLU A 205 2.74 -21.29 11.64
C GLU A 205 1.57 -20.61 12.36
N PHE A 206 0.58 -21.39 12.79
CA PHE A 206 -0.50 -20.94 13.65
C PHE A 206 -0.31 -21.44 15.08
N LYS A 207 -0.69 -20.59 16.04
CA LYS A 207 -0.75 -20.92 17.46
C LYS A 207 -2.04 -20.39 18.03
N SER A 208 -2.65 -21.20 18.88
CA SER A 208 -3.98 -20.88 19.41
C SER A 208 -3.96 -19.77 20.47
N GLY A 209 -2.85 -19.57 21.18
CA GLY A 209 -2.72 -18.58 22.26
C GLY A 209 -1.27 -18.22 22.59
N LEU A 210 -1.08 -17.16 23.37
CA LEU A 210 0.25 -16.64 23.70
C LEU A 210 0.85 -17.30 24.95
N ARG A 211 0.06 -17.46 26.01
CA ARG A 211 0.51 -17.91 27.34
C ARG A 211 -0.50 -18.78 28.10
N ILE A 212 -1.78 -18.78 27.71
CA ILE A 212 -2.79 -19.62 28.37
C ILE A 212 -2.91 -20.96 27.65
N ASN A 213 -2.88 -22.03 28.43
CA ASN A 213 -3.18 -23.37 27.94
C ASN A 213 -4.71 -23.51 27.80
N LEU A 214 -5.19 -23.82 26.60
CA LEU A 214 -6.63 -23.86 26.32
C LEU A 214 -7.37 -25.02 27.00
N HIS A 215 -6.67 -26.05 27.49
CA HIS A 215 -7.26 -27.17 28.21
C HIS A 215 -7.43 -26.88 29.70
N THR A 216 -6.42 -26.29 30.34
CA THR A 216 -6.45 -25.97 31.78
C THR A 216 -6.98 -24.56 32.05
N ASN A 217 -6.98 -23.69 31.04
CA ASN A 217 -7.31 -22.27 31.13
C ASN A 217 -6.43 -21.48 32.11
N GLU A 218 -5.20 -21.97 32.33
CA GLU A 218 -4.20 -21.38 33.22
C GLU A 218 -2.96 -20.94 32.45
N PHE A 219 -2.17 -20.07 33.09
CA PHE A 219 -0.88 -19.62 32.58
C PHE A 219 0.11 -20.79 32.50
N ASP A 220 0.68 -20.99 31.33
CA ASP A 220 1.63 -22.06 31.07
C ASP A 220 2.85 -21.50 30.31
N LYS A 221 3.98 -21.44 31.00
CA LYS A 221 5.27 -21.02 30.42
C LYS A 221 5.64 -21.84 29.19
N LYS A 222 5.17 -23.09 29.06
CA LYS A 222 5.44 -23.94 27.89
C LYS A 222 4.78 -23.40 26.63
N ILE A 223 3.65 -22.71 26.73
CA ILE A 223 2.98 -22.06 25.60
C ILE A 223 3.82 -20.88 25.10
N GLU A 224 4.30 -20.04 26.01
CA GLU A 224 5.23 -18.95 25.67
C GLU A 224 6.51 -19.48 25.04
N HIS A 225 7.09 -20.53 25.63
CA HIS A 225 8.27 -21.20 25.11
C HIS A 225 8.02 -21.78 23.72
N SER A 226 6.87 -22.42 23.46
CA SER A 226 6.52 -22.93 22.14
C SER A 226 6.42 -21.83 21.07
N ASN A 227 5.89 -20.66 21.43
CA ASN A 227 5.86 -19.50 20.55
C ASN A 227 7.27 -19.00 20.23
N LEU A 228 8.12 -18.84 21.26
CA LEU A 228 9.51 -18.39 21.11
C LEU A 228 10.38 -19.38 20.33
N LYS A 229 10.19 -20.69 20.54
CA LYS A 229 10.83 -21.78 19.78
C LYS A 229 10.56 -21.62 18.28
N THR A 230 9.32 -21.33 17.91
CA THR A 230 8.94 -21.11 16.51
C THR A 230 9.59 -19.86 15.94
N LEU A 231 9.63 -18.75 16.70
CA LEU A 231 10.30 -17.53 16.28
C LEU A 231 11.80 -17.74 16.08
N CYS A 232 12.46 -18.43 17.01
CA CYS A 232 13.89 -18.81 16.91
C CYS A 232 14.15 -19.62 15.64
N ALA A 233 13.30 -20.63 15.36
CA ALA A 233 13.38 -21.43 14.14
C ALA A 233 13.27 -20.61 12.86
N PHE A 234 12.30 -19.69 12.78
CA PHE A 234 12.16 -18.81 11.62
C PHE A 234 13.38 -17.91 11.42
N LEU A 235 13.94 -17.37 12.50
CA LEU A 235 15.13 -16.51 12.43
C LEU A 235 16.37 -17.27 11.94
N ASN A 236 16.52 -18.55 12.31
CA ASN A 236 17.64 -19.39 11.89
C ASN A 236 17.47 -20.04 10.51
N SER A 237 16.24 -20.08 9.99
CA SER A 237 15.91 -20.60 8.67
C SER A 237 15.64 -19.45 7.69
N ASP A 238 14.61 -19.53 6.84
CA ASP A 238 14.38 -18.54 5.77
C ASP A 238 13.48 -17.35 6.17
N GLY A 239 13.31 -17.14 7.48
CA GLY A 239 12.28 -16.26 8.02
C GLY A 239 10.92 -16.95 8.05
N GLY A 240 9.89 -16.17 8.36
CA GLY A 240 8.53 -16.71 8.42
C GLY A 240 7.55 -15.78 9.11
N THR A 241 6.31 -16.25 9.23
CA THR A 241 5.23 -15.55 9.94
C THR A 241 4.61 -16.49 10.96
N LEU A 242 4.53 -16.05 12.21
CA LEU A 242 3.78 -16.70 13.27
C LEU A 242 2.47 -15.95 13.49
N ILE A 243 1.34 -16.65 13.45
CA ILE A 243 0.02 -16.09 13.80
C ILE A 243 -0.46 -16.70 15.10
N ILE A 244 -0.77 -15.87 16.09
CA ILE A 244 -1.27 -16.28 17.41
C ILE A 244 -2.72 -15.85 17.57
N GLY A 245 -3.57 -16.75 18.06
CA GLY A 245 -5.03 -16.61 18.14
C GLY A 245 -5.77 -17.36 17.03
N VAL A 246 -5.13 -18.33 16.38
CA VAL A 246 -5.69 -19.16 15.30
C VAL A 246 -5.37 -20.62 15.59
N ASP A 247 -6.35 -21.50 15.43
CA ASP A 247 -6.13 -22.95 15.58
C ASP A 247 -5.53 -23.59 14.31
N ASP A 248 -5.12 -24.85 14.42
CA ASP A 248 -4.49 -25.61 13.33
C ASP A 248 -5.42 -25.78 12.11
N LYS A 249 -6.73 -25.57 12.27
CA LYS A 249 -7.73 -25.60 11.19
C LYS A 249 -8.00 -24.22 10.58
N GLY A 250 -7.29 -23.19 11.03
CA GLY A 250 -7.46 -21.81 10.57
C GLY A 250 -8.67 -21.10 11.18
N LYS A 251 -9.28 -21.63 12.25
CA LYS A 251 -10.37 -20.96 12.97
C LYS A 251 -9.79 -19.87 13.87
N ILE A 252 -10.41 -18.70 13.81
CA ILE A 252 -10.00 -17.55 14.61
C ILE A 252 -10.54 -17.68 16.04
N LEU A 253 -9.63 -17.93 16.97
CA LEU A 253 -9.90 -18.02 18.41
C LEU A 253 -9.78 -16.66 19.09
N GLY A 254 -8.78 -15.87 18.70
CA GLY A 254 -8.39 -14.62 19.37
C GLY A 254 -7.49 -14.87 20.60
N ILE A 255 -6.91 -13.79 21.13
CA ILE A 255 -6.01 -13.83 22.31
C ILE A 255 -6.66 -13.30 23.59
N GLU A 256 -7.99 -13.12 23.60
CA GLU A 256 -8.69 -12.54 24.76
C GLU A 256 -8.55 -13.42 25.99
N LYS A 257 -8.49 -14.74 25.78
CA LYS A 257 -8.26 -15.72 26.84
C LYS A 257 -6.91 -15.54 27.52
N ASP A 258 -5.92 -14.95 26.85
CA ASP A 258 -4.61 -14.68 27.45
C ASP A 258 -4.68 -13.63 28.57
N ASN A 259 -5.84 -13.00 28.80
CA ASN A 259 -6.17 -12.17 29.97
C ASN A 259 -5.16 -11.02 30.21
N PHE A 260 -4.76 -10.35 29.13
CA PHE A 260 -4.02 -9.10 29.23
C PHE A 260 -5.01 -7.94 29.39
N GLU A 261 -4.63 -6.93 30.18
CA GLU A 261 -5.51 -5.77 30.39
C GLU A 261 -5.77 -4.99 29.09
N ASN A 262 -4.79 -4.94 28.18
CA ASN A 262 -4.92 -4.34 26.86
C ASN A 262 -3.83 -4.86 25.89
N SER A 263 -4.00 -4.57 24.60
CA SER A 263 -3.09 -4.97 23.53
C SER A 263 -1.67 -4.41 23.70
N ASP A 264 -1.50 -3.26 24.36
CA ASP A 264 -0.20 -2.62 24.56
C ASP A 264 0.63 -3.37 25.62
N LYS A 265 0.01 -3.74 26.75
CA LYS A 265 0.65 -4.58 27.78
C LYS A 265 1.02 -5.95 27.24
N MET A 266 0.17 -6.53 26.39
CA MET A 266 0.49 -7.78 25.71
C MET A 266 1.70 -7.64 24.78
N GLN A 267 1.73 -6.60 23.93
CA GLN A 267 2.86 -6.35 23.03
C GLN A 267 4.16 -6.09 23.81
N LEU A 268 4.07 -5.35 24.92
CA LEU A 268 5.20 -5.10 25.80
C LEU A 268 5.73 -6.40 26.42
N HIS A 269 4.83 -7.27 26.91
CA HIS A 269 5.16 -8.58 27.45
C HIS A 269 5.90 -9.44 26.42
N LEU A 270 5.33 -9.60 25.22
CA LEU A 270 5.96 -10.36 24.14
C LEU A 270 7.30 -9.75 23.71
N SER A 271 7.40 -8.42 23.65
CA SER A 271 8.65 -7.74 23.33
C SER A 271 9.73 -7.99 24.39
N ASN A 272 9.34 -8.04 25.67
CA ASN A 272 10.25 -8.34 26.77
C ASN A 272 10.70 -9.81 26.74
N LEU A 273 9.79 -10.74 26.49
CA LEU A 273 10.11 -12.16 26.30
C LEU A 273 11.15 -12.33 25.19
N ILE A 274 10.92 -11.71 24.03
CA ILE A 274 11.87 -11.78 22.90
C ILE A 274 13.23 -11.20 23.29
N LYS A 275 13.27 -10.02 23.94
CA LYS A 275 14.55 -9.40 24.36
C LYS A 275 15.32 -10.27 25.34
N GLN A 276 14.63 -10.89 26.30
CA GLN A 276 15.23 -11.72 27.34
C GLN A 276 15.69 -13.08 26.80
N LYS A 277 14.88 -13.71 25.94
CA LYS A 277 15.05 -15.11 25.53
C LYS A 277 15.73 -15.27 24.16
N ILE A 278 15.52 -14.35 23.22
CA ILE A 278 16.08 -14.39 21.85
C ILE A 278 17.21 -13.35 21.68
N GLY A 279 17.26 -12.31 22.51
CA GLY A 279 18.29 -11.27 22.47
C GLY A 279 17.79 -9.95 21.87
N LYS A 280 18.15 -8.84 22.51
CA LYS A 280 17.72 -7.48 22.14
C LYS A 280 18.22 -7.09 20.74
N GLU A 281 19.42 -7.50 20.40
CA GLU A 281 20.07 -7.26 19.11
C GLU A 281 19.26 -7.81 17.93
N ASN A 282 18.44 -8.85 18.14
CA ASN A 282 17.64 -9.48 17.10
C ASN A 282 16.26 -8.82 16.91
N SER A 283 15.89 -7.85 17.75
CA SER A 283 14.56 -7.20 17.71
C SER A 283 14.25 -6.56 16.34
N HIS A 284 15.26 -6.09 15.61
CA HIS A 284 15.09 -5.49 14.28
C HIS A 284 14.69 -6.49 13.20
N LEU A 285 14.85 -7.79 13.46
CA LEU A 285 14.45 -8.88 12.57
C LEU A 285 13.00 -9.32 12.80
N ILE A 286 12.35 -8.84 13.87
CA ILE A 286 11.03 -9.30 14.32
C ILE A 286 10.05 -8.11 14.33
N SER A 287 8.93 -8.26 13.64
CA SER A 287 7.85 -7.26 13.59
C SER A 287 6.58 -7.84 14.19
N ILE A 288 6.16 -7.33 15.35
CA ILE A 288 4.91 -7.71 16.02
C ILE A 288 3.80 -6.76 15.58
N LYS A 289 2.63 -7.31 15.25
CA LYS A 289 1.42 -6.55 14.94
C LYS A 289 0.20 -7.19 15.57
N VAL A 290 -0.72 -6.37 16.05
CA VAL A 290 -2.02 -6.81 16.55
C VAL A 290 -3.09 -6.42 15.53
N ILE A 291 -3.84 -7.41 15.06
CA ILE A 291 -4.88 -7.25 14.05
C ILE A 291 -6.22 -7.54 14.71
N LYS A 292 -7.17 -6.60 14.59
CA LYS A 292 -8.55 -6.77 15.07
C LYS A 292 -9.43 -7.33 13.97
N PHE A 293 -10.09 -8.45 14.22
CA PHE A 293 -11.03 -9.06 13.28
C PHE A 293 -12.25 -9.63 14.00
N LYS A 294 -13.46 -9.21 13.59
CA LYS A 294 -14.75 -9.64 14.18
C LYS A 294 -14.78 -9.53 15.72
N GLY A 295 -14.22 -8.45 16.26
CA GLY A 295 -14.15 -8.20 17.70
C GLY A 295 -13.08 -9.01 18.43
N LYS A 296 -12.26 -9.79 17.72
CA LYS A 296 -11.14 -10.54 18.29
C LYS A 296 -9.79 -9.94 17.92
N GLU A 297 -8.81 -10.05 18.80
CA GLU A 297 -7.42 -9.66 18.60
C GLU A 297 -6.58 -10.87 18.20
N ILE A 298 -5.74 -10.71 17.18
CA ILE A 298 -4.86 -11.74 16.65
C ILE A 298 -3.47 -11.13 16.55
N ILE A 299 -2.43 -11.86 16.98
CA ILE A 299 -1.05 -11.39 16.89
C ILE A 299 -0.45 -11.96 15.61
N LYS A 300 0.13 -11.11 14.78
CA LYS A 300 0.97 -11.50 13.65
C LYS A 300 2.39 -11.08 13.92
N ILE A 301 3.31 -12.04 13.88
CA ILE A 301 4.74 -11.80 14.09
C ILE A 301 5.47 -12.20 12.80
N GLU A 302 6.11 -11.23 12.16
CA GLU A 302 6.91 -11.45 10.96
C GLU A 302 8.40 -11.47 11.33
N CYS A 303 9.11 -12.52 10.90
CA CYS A 303 10.53 -12.74 11.15
C CYS A 303 11.33 -12.72 9.85
N LYS A 304 12.49 -12.09 9.87
CA LYS A 304 13.48 -12.17 8.79
C LYS A 304 14.61 -13.12 9.17
N LYS A 305 15.15 -13.85 8.19
CA LYS A 305 16.38 -14.64 8.34
C LYS A 305 17.49 -13.80 8.95
N SER A 306 18.10 -14.33 10.00
CA SER A 306 19.28 -13.76 10.63
C SER A 306 20.54 -14.07 9.82
N LYS A 307 21.53 -13.19 9.93
CA LYS A 307 22.88 -13.44 9.39
C LYS A 307 23.79 -14.16 10.38
N LYS A 308 23.36 -14.29 11.62
CA LYS A 308 24.09 -14.93 12.72
C LYS A 308 23.21 -16.01 13.35
N PRO A 309 23.79 -17.09 13.89
CA PRO A 309 23.04 -18.08 14.63
C PRO A 309 22.37 -17.44 15.86
N ILE A 310 21.10 -17.77 16.08
CA ILE A 310 20.31 -17.28 17.21
C ILE A 310 19.93 -18.46 18.09
N PHE A 311 20.23 -18.33 19.38
CA PHE A 311 19.88 -19.33 20.39
C PHE A 311 18.71 -18.82 21.24
N LEU A 312 17.80 -19.72 21.56
CA LEU A 312 16.75 -19.47 22.53
C LEU A 312 17.28 -19.81 23.92
N LYS A 313 17.32 -18.82 24.81
CA LYS A 313 17.75 -19.01 26.20
C LYS A 313 16.62 -19.63 27.01
N ASP A 314 16.73 -20.88 27.41
CA ASP A 314 15.89 -21.42 28.47
C ASP A 314 16.61 -21.34 29.83
N GLU A 315 15.87 -21.45 30.94
CA GLU A 315 16.39 -21.18 32.31
C GLU A 315 17.70 -21.94 32.66
N LYS A 316 18.03 -23.02 31.95
CA LYS A 316 19.21 -23.86 32.20
C LYS A 316 20.16 -24.02 31.01
N GLU A 317 19.71 -23.77 29.78
CA GLU A 317 20.46 -24.09 28.56
C GLU A 317 20.13 -23.12 27.42
N GLU A 318 21.05 -22.98 26.48
CA GLU A 318 20.80 -22.32 25.19
C GLU A 318 20.41 -23.37 24.14
N GLU A 319 19.26 -23.18 23.51
CA GLU A 319 18.70 -24.12 22.56
C GLU A 319 18.72 -23.54 21.14
N PHE A 320 19.08 -24.37 20.16
CA PHE A 320 19.08 -23.96 18.76
C PHE A 320 17.96 -24.67 17.99
N TYR A 321 17.11 -23.87 17.36
CA TYR A 321 15.95 -24.36 16.61
C TYR A 321 16.02 -23.95 15.15
N ILE A 322 15.57 -24.84 14.27
CA ILE A 322 15.43 -24.61 12.83
C ILE A 322 14.09 -25.13 12.32
N ARG A 323 13.65 -24.62 11.17
CA ARG A 323 12.56 -25.24 10.41
C ARG A 323 13.09 -26.39 9.56
N THR A 324 12.36 -27.50 9.58
CA THR A 324 12.55 -28.65 8.70
C THR A 324 11.20 -28.92 8.04
N GLY A 325 10.96 -28.31 6.88
CA GLY A 325 9.62 -28.24 6.31
C GLY A 325 8.65 -27.52 7.27
N PRO A 326 7.43 -28.04 7.50
CA PRO A 326 6.45 -27.41 8.39
C PRO A 326 6.71 -27.66 9.89
N SER A 327 7.82 -28.31 10.26
CA SER A 327 8.10 -28.66 11.66
C SER A 327 9.29 -27.88 12.22
N THR A 328 9.28 -27.69 13.54
CA THR A 328 10.37 -27.04 14.27
C THR A 328 11.21 -28.06 15.04
N SER A 329 12.47 -28.20 14.64
CA SER A 329 13.42 -29.19 15.17
C SER A 329 14.48 -28.51 16.03
N ARG A 330 14.81 -29.12 17.19
CA ARG A 330 15.99 -28.74 17.99
C ARG A 330 17.19 -29.50 17.41
N ILE A 331 18.25 -28.80 17.05
CA ILE A 331 19.49 -29.43 16.57
C ILE A 331 20.63 -29.14 17.55
N GLN A 332 21.52 -30.10 17.73
CA GLN A 332 22.61 -30.03 18.71
C GLN A 332 23.87 -30.73 18.20
N GLY A 333 24.98 -30.56 18.92
CA GLY A 333 26.24 -31.26 18.66
C GLY A 333 26.74 -31.06 17.23
N ARG A 334 27.01 -32.17 16.53
CA ARG A 334 27.57 -32.16 15.17
C ARG A 334 26.63 -31.50 14.14
N GLU A 335 25.34 -31.78 14.22
CA GLU A 335 24.35 -31.23 13.27
C GLU A 335 24.27 -29.70 13.35
N LEU A 336 24.33 -29.15 14.57
CA LEU A 336 24.38 -27.72 14.79
C LEU A 336 25.62 -27.09 14.14
N LEU A 337 26.80 -27.67 14.37
CA LEU A 337 28.06 -27.16 13.81
C LEU A 337 28.03 -27.16 12.27
N GLU A 338 27.57 -28.25 11.66
CA GLU A 338 27.44 -28.35 10.21
C GLU A 338 26.41 -27.35 9.65
N TYR A 339 25.27 -27.18 10.33
CA TYR A 339 24.24 -26.21 9.94
C TYR A 339 24.77 -24.78 10.00
N VAL A 340 25.46 -24.42 11.08
CA VAL A 340 25.98 -23.06 11.29
C VAL A 340 27.03 -22.73 10.25
N LYS A 341 27.97 -23.65 10.01
CA LYS A 341 29.00 -23.50 8.98
C LYS A 341 28.37 -23.30 7.60
N ARG A 342 27.36 -24.10 7.22
CA ARG A 342 26.73 -23.99 5.90
C ARG A 342 25.91 -22.71 5.71
N ASN A 343 25.22 -22.24 6.74
CA ASN A 343 24.17 -21.23 6.59
C ASN A 343 24.56 -19.81 7.06
N PHE A 344 25.57 -19.68 7.92
CA PHE A 344 25.98 -18.38 8.46
C PHE A 344 27.45 -18.05 8.17
N GLU A 345 28.30 -19.06 8.01
CA GLU A 345 29.70 -18.88 7.63
C GLU A 345 29.83 -19.06 6.12
N LYS A 346 29.65 -17.98 5.35
CA LYS A 346 30.13 -18.01 3.97
C LYS A 346 31.65 -18.01 3.99
N GLU A 347 32.27 -19.00 3.34
CA GLU A 347 33.65 -18.91 2.87
C GLU A 347 33.77 -17.60 2.07
N ASN A 348 34.68 -16.72 2.52
CA ASN A 348 35.01 -15.47 1.83
C ASN A 348 35.55 -15.73 0.43
#